data_AF-A0A815VTF4-F1
#
_entry.id   AF-A0A815VTF4-F1
#
_cell.length_a   1.000
_cell.length_b   1.000
_cell.length_c   1.000
_cell.angle_alpha   90.00
_cell.angle_beta   90.00
_cell.angle_gamma   90.00
#
_symmetry.space_group_name_H-M   'P 1'
#
loop_
_entity.id
_entity.type
_entity.pdbx_description
1 polymer ?
#
loop_
_entity_poly.entity_id
_entity_poly.type
_entity_poly.pdbx_seq_one_letter_code
_entity_poly.pdbx_strand_id
1 'polypeptide(L)'
;MISTTDGMVSTTDRMISTTNRMVSTTDGMVSTRNRMVSTTDRMISTTDGMVSTTNRMVSTTNRMVSTTNRMVSTTNRMVSTTNRMISTTTSIATSMVPGNTIAFQRLVNI
;
A
#
# COMPACT_ATOMS: atom_id res chain seq x y z
N MET A 1 -73.26 3.53 -34.74
CA MET A 1 -72.77 2.59 -33.70
C MET A 1 -71.37 2.08 -34.04
N ILE A 2 -71.14 1.48 -35.21
CA ILE A 2 -69.81 0.95 -35.61
C ILE A 2 -68.70 2.01 -35.55
N SER A 3 -68.91 3.20 -36.13
CA SER A 3 -67.91 4.28 -36.12
C SER A 3 -67.55 4.80 -34.71
N THR A 4 -68.47 4.70 -33.76
CA THR A 4 -68.25 5.09 -32.37
C THR A 4 -67.36 4.05 -31.67
N THR A 5 -67.59 2.76 -31.94
CA THR A 5 -66.75 1.66 -31.45
C THR A 5 -65.33 1.74 -31.99
N ASP A 6 -65.16 1.99 -33.29
CA ASP A 6 -63.84 2.12 -33.93
C ASP A 6 -63.02 3.29 -33.34
N GLY A 7 -63.69 4.41 -33.05
CA GLY A 7 -63.07 5.56 -32.39
C GLY A 7 -62.61 5.27 -30.95
N MET A 8 -63.36 4.44 -30.21
CA MET A 8 -62.97 3.99 -28.88
C MET A 8 -61.76 3.06 -28.94
N VAL A 9 -61.74 2.09 -29.87
CA VAL A 9 -60.60 1.19 -30.07
C VAL A 9 -59.33 1.96 -30.41
N SER A 10 -59.40 2.90 -31.37
CA SER A 10 -58.25 3.73 -31.74
C SER A 10 -57.70 4.55 -30.57
N THR A 11 -58.58 5.00 -29.67
CA THR A 11 -58.17 5.76 -28.47
C THR A 11 -57.47 4.86 -27.47
N THR A 12 -57.99 3.66 -27.23
CA THR A 12 -57.35 2.64 -26.38
C THR A 12 -55.98 2.26 -26.91
N ASP A 13 -55.83 2.01 -28.21
CA ASP A 13 -54.54 1.66 -28.83
C ASP A 13 -53.50 2.77 -28.66
N ARG A 14 -53.92 4.04 -28.80
CA ARG A 14 -53.05 5.20 -28.55
C ARG A 14 -52.60 5.29 -27.09
N MET A 15 -53.49 5.01 -26.14
CA MET A 15 -53.13 4.97 -24.71
C MET A 15 -52.12 3.85 -24.43
N ILE A 16 -52.35 2.64 -24.96
CA ILE A 16 -51.43 1.50 -24.79
C ILE A 16 -50.05 1.84 -25.37
N SER A 17 -50.00 2.41 -26.58
CA SER A 17 -48.74 2.83 -27.21
C SER A 17 -47.99 3.86 -26.36
N THR A 18 -48.71 4.83 -25.79
CA THR A 18 -48.12 5.84 -24.90
C THR A 18 -47.54 5.17 -23.64
N THR A 19 -48.28 4.27 -23.01
CA THR A 19 -47.81 3.50 -21.85
C THR A 19 -46.56 2.70 -22.18
N ASN A 20 -46.53 1.98 -23.30
CA ASN A 20 -45.36 1.20 -23.72
C ASN A 20 -44.12 2.07 -23.95
N ARG A 21 -44.29 3.28 -24.49
CA ARG A 21 -43.19 4.24 -24.65
C ARG A 21 -42.67 4.77 -23.32
N MET A 22 -43.55 4.99 -22.34
CA MET A 22 -43.14 5.38 -20.99
C MET A 22 -42.33 4.26 -20.32
N VAL A 23 -42.81 3.01 -20.37
CA VAL A 23 -42.09 1.85 -19.84
C VAL A 23 -40.71 1.72 -20.46
N SER A 24 -40.61 1.79 -21.80
CA SER A 24 -39.33 1.70 -22.51
C SER A 24 -38.35 2.81 -22.08
N THR A 25 -38.88 4.00 -21.80
CA THR A 25 -38.08 5.14 -21.31
C THR A 25 -37.55 4.86 -19.90
N THR A 26 -38.42 4.37 -19.01
CA THR A 26 -38.03 3.98 -17.64
C THR A 26 -36.97 2.88 -17.66
N ASP A 27 -37.12 1.85 -18.49
CA ASP A 27 -36.14 0.78 -18.63
C ASP A 27 -34.78 1.30 -19.12
N GLY A 28 -34.79 2.24 -20.07
CA GLY A 28 -33.59 2.94 -20.54
C GLY A 28 -32.88 3.71 -19.42
N MET A 29 -33.64 4.40 -18.55
CA MET A 29 -33.10 5.09 -17.38
C MET A 29 -32.48 4.12 -16.36
N VAL A 30 -33.16 2.99 -16.08
CA VAL A 30 -32.66 1.95 -15.18
C VAL A 30 -31.35 1.35 -15.71
N SER A 31 -31.30 1.01 -17.00
CA SER A 31 -30.10 0.49 -17.67
C SER A 31 -28.92 1.47 -17.57
N THR A 32 -29.18 2.76 -17.82
CA THR A 32 -28.18 3.81 -17.69
C THR A 32 -27.66 3.91 -16.25
N ARG A 33 -28.55 3.86 -15.26
CA ARG A 33 -28.17 3.88 -13.84
C ARG A 33 -27.32 2.69 -13.45
N ASN A 34 -27.66 1.49 -13.90
CA ASN A 34 -26.88 0.28 -13.64
C ASN A 34 -25.47 0.37 -14.25
N ARG A 35 -25.33 0.93 -15.46
CA ARG A 35 -24.01 1.17 -16.07
C ARG A 35 -23.17 2.17 -15.28
N MET A 36 -23.79 3.23 -14.74
CA MET A 36 -23.09 4.17 -13.88
C MET A 36 -22.60 3.50 -12.59
N VAL A 37 -23.45 2.72 -11.90
CA VAL A 37 -23.07 1.96 -10.70
C VAL A 37 -21.89 1.04 -10.98
N SER A 38 -21.97 0.23 -12.04
CA SER A 38 -20.87 -0.66 -12.45
C SER A 38 -19.57 0.08 -12.74
N THR A 39 -19.66 1.31 -13.27
CA THR A 39 -18.47 2.15 -13.50
C THR A 39 -17.86 2.63 -12.20
N THR A 40 -18.69 3.08 -11.25
CA THR A 40 -18.24 3.43 -9.91
C THR A 40 -17.58 2.26 -9.20
N ASP A 41 -18.17 1.07 -9.23
CA ASP A 41 -17.61 -0.12 -8.60
C ASP A 41 -16.23 -0.49 -9.16
N ARG A 42 -16.05 -0.38 -10.49
CA ARG A 42 -14.74 -0.58 -11.14
C ARG A 42 -13.70 0.44 -10.71
N MET A 43 -14.09 1.72 -10.53
CA MET A 43 -13.18 2.75 -10.04
C MET A 43 -12.76 2.50 -8.59
N ILE A 44 -13.69 2.07 -7.73
CA ILE A 44 -13.41 1.70 -6.34
C ILE A 44 -12.42 0.53 -6.31
N SER A 45 -12.71 -0.54 -7.05
CA SER A 45 -11.83 -1.73 -7.13
C SER A 45 -10.41 -1.38 -7.60
N THR A 46 -10.29 -0.47 -8.57
CA THR A 46 -8.99 0.02 -9.03
C THR A 46 -8.24 0.78 -7.93
N THR A 47 -8.95 1.63 -7.19
CA THR A 47 -8.40 2.40 -6.07
C THR A 47 -7.91 1.48 -4.95
N ASP A 48 -8.70 0.48 -4.58
CA ASP A 48 -8.31 -0.52 -3.57
C ASP A 48 -7.06 -1.30 -4.00
N GLY A 49 -6.96 -1.64 -5.29
CA GLY A 49 -5.76 -2.26 -5.87
C GLY A 49 -4.50 -1.40 -5.74
N MET A 50 -4.62 -0.09 -5.98
CA MET A 50 -3.52 0.86 -5.80
C MET A 50 -3.09 1.01 -4.34
N VAL A 51 -4.07 1.07 -3.41
CA VAL A 51 -3.80 1.11 -1.96
C VAL A 51 -3.08 -0.15 -1.50
N SER A 52 -3.54 -1.33 -1.93
CA SER A 52 -2.89 -2.62 -1.61
C SER A 52 -1.44 -2.66 -2.11
N THR A 53 -1.19 -2.20 -3.32
CA THR A 53 0.16 -2.13 -3.89
C THR A 53 1.07 -1.21 -3.09
N THR A 54 0.57 -0.02 -2.71
CA THR A 54 1.30 0.94 -1.87
C THR A 54 1.66 0.34 -0.51
N ASN A 55 0.71 -0.33 0.15
CA ASN A 55 0.96 -1.00 1.43
C ASN A 55 2.04 -2.07 1.34
N ARG A 56 2.08 -2.84 0.24
CA ARG A 56 3.14 -3.84 -0.01
C ARG A 56 4.52 -3.20 -0.20
N MET A 57 4.59 -2.07 -0.91
CA MET A 57 5.84 -1.31 -1.06
C MET A 57 6.34 -0.80 0.30
N VAL A 58 5.46 -0.18 1.11
CA VAL A 58 5.80 0.29 2.46
C VAL A 58 6.31 -0.85 3.34
N SER A 59 5.63 -2.00 3.33
CA SER A 59 6.07 -3.19 4.08
C SER A 59 7.47 -3.66 3.67
N THR A 60 7.76 -3.63 2.37
CA THR A 60 9.07 -4.00 1.82
C THR A 60 10.16 -3.03 2.29
N THR A 61 9.91 -1.73 2.21
CA THR A 61 10.82 -0.70 2.72
C THR A 61 11.10 -0.87 4.21
N ASN A 62 10.07 -1.12 5.02
CA ASN A 62 10.23 -1.35 6.46
C ASN A 62 11.10 -2.58 6.75
N ARG A 63 10.95 -3.66 5.97
CA ARG A 63 11.83 -4.85 6.08
C ARG A 63 13.28 -4.52 5.73
N MET A 64 13.51 -3.76 4.67
CA MET A 64 14.88 -3.33 4.30
C MET A 64 15.52 -2.50 5.41
N VAL A 65 14.80 -1.51 5.97
CA VAL A 65 15.28 -0.70 7.10
C VAL A 65 15.60 -1.57 8.31
N SER A 66 14.74 -2.54 8.65
CA SER A 66 14.98 -3.48 9.74
C SER A 66 16.27 -4.30 9.54
N THR A 67 16.51 -4.79 8.31
CA THR A 67 17.73 -5.51 7.97
C THR A 67 18.97 -4.62 8.11
N THR A 68 18.93 -3.38 7.60
CA THR A 68 20.01 -2.41 7.78
C THR A 68 20.32 -2.15 9.24
N ASN A 69 19.30 -1.94 10.07
CA ASN A 69 19.48 -1.73 11.51
C ASN A 69 20.12 -2.94 12.20
N ARG A 70 19.78 -4.17 11.80
CA ARG A 70 20.44 -5.39 12.30
C ARG A 70 21.91 -5.47 11.89
N MET A 71 22.24 -5.09 10.66
CA MET A 71 23.64 -5.03 10.20
C MET A 71 24.43 -4.02 11.02
N VAL A 72 23.91 -2.80 11.20
CA VAL A 72 24.55 -1.75 12.04
C VAL A 72 24.75 -2.25 13.47
N SER A 73 23.74 -2.88 14.08
CA SER A 73 23.86 -3.47 15.42
C SER A 73 24.96 -4.53 15.50
N THR A 74 25.10 -5.35 14.47
CA THR A 74 26.16 -6.36 14.38
C THR A 74 27.54 -5.71 14.28
N THR A 75 27.70 -4.70 13.42
CA THR A 75 28.94 -3.92 13.32
C THR A 75 29.32 -3.28 14.65
N ASN A 76 28.37 -2.66 15.35
CA ASN A 76 28.61 -2.05 16.66
C ASN A 76 29.09 -3.08 17.70
N ARG A 77 28.53 -4.30 17.69
CA ARG A 77 28.99 -5.39 18.57
C ARG A 77 30.41 -5.85 18.23
N MET A 78 30.76 -5.92 16.94
CA MET A 78 32.13 -6.24 16.53
C MET A 78 33.11 -5.18 17.00
N VAL A 79 32.80 -3.89 16.80
CA VAL A 79 33.62 -2.76 17.28
C VAL A 79 33.79 -2.82 18.80
N SER A 80 32.71 -3.06 19.55
CA SER A 80 32.78 -3.20 21.01
C SER A 80 33.68 -4.36 21.44
N THR A 81 33.62 -5.49 20.74
CA THR A 81 34.48 -6.65 20.99
C THR A 81 35.95 -6.31 20.73
N THR A 82 36.26 -5.65 19.61
CA THR A 82 37.61 -5.18 19.29
C THR A 82 38.14 -4.23 20.35
N ASN A 83 37.34 -3.25 20.78
CA ASN A 83 37.73 -2.31 21.84
C ASN A 83 38.03 -3.03 23.16
N ARG A 84 37.26 -4.06 23.51
CA ARG A 84 37.51 -4.87 24.72
C ARG A 84 38.80 -5.68 24.60
N MET A 85 39.10 -6.24 23.42
CA MET A 85 40.36 -6.93 23.16
C MET A 85 41.55 -5.97 23.28
N ILE A 86 41.47 -4.79 22.65
CA ILE A 86 42.49 -3.73 22.77
C ILE A 86 42.73 -3.36 24.23
N SER A 87 41.65 -3.09 24.99
CA SER A 87 41.76 -2.75 26.42
C SER A 87 42.46 -3.84 27.21
N THR A 88 42.14 -5.12 26.95
CA THR A 88 42.76 -6.25 27.64
C THR A 88 44.25 -6.34 27.32
N THR A 89 44.62 -6.23 26.05
CA THR A 89 46.03 -6.24 25.60
C THR A 89 46.81 -5.08 26.21
N THR A 90 46.25 -3.87 26.25
CA THR A 90 46.87 -2.71 26.89
C THR A 90 47.08 -2.93 28.39
N SER A 91 46.10 -3.48 29.11
CA SER A 91 46.24 -3.80 30.53
C SER A 91 47.35 -4.83 30.78
N ILE A 92 47.48 -5.85 29.92
CA ILE A 92 48.57 -6.83 30.02
C ILE A 92 49.92 -6.15 29.77
N ALA A 93 50.06 -5.39 28.68
CA ALA A 93 51.32 -4.72 28.33
C ALA A 93 51.81 -3.76 29.42
N THR A 94 50.89 -2.99 30.01
CA THR A 94 51.21 -2.06 31.11
C THR A 94 51.60 -2.76 32.40
N SER A 95 51.04 -3.95 32.69
CA SER A 95 51.44 -4.75 33.84
C SER A 95 52.83 -5.39 33.70
N MET A 96 53.27 -5.66 32.46
CA MET A 96 54.54 -6.32 32.16
C MET A 96 55.74 -5.36 32.12
N VAL A 97 55.53 -4.08 31.78
CA VAL A 97 56.60 -3.07 31.68
C VAL A 97 56.17 -1.77 32.37
N PRO A 98 56.54 -1.55 33.64
CA PRO A 98 56.26 -0.29 34.34
C PRO A 98 56.91 0.89 33.60
N GLY A 99 56.12 1.73 32.94
CA GLY A 99 56.56 2.97 32.27
C GLY A 99 56.33 3.08 30.75
N ASN A 100 55.92 2.01 30.05
CA ASN A 100 55.77 2.01 28.58
C ASN A 100 54.34 2.32 28.06
N THR A 101 53.43 2.74 28.94
CA THR A 101 51.99 2.94 28.64
C THR A 101 51.74 3.91 27.47
N ILE A 102 52.55 4.95 27.35
CA ILE A 102 52.35 6.02 26.35
C ILE A 102 52.71 5.54 24.92
N ALA A 103 53.71 4.67 24.78
CA ALA A 103 54.13 4.19 23.46
C ALA A 103 53.12 3.22 22.84
N PHE A 104 52.56 2.30 23.65
CA PHE A 104 51.56 1.34 23.19
C PHE A 104 50.23 2.02 22.82
N GLN A 105 49.78 3.01 23.59
CA GLN A 105 48.52 3.72 23.31
C GLN A 105 48.58 4.53 21.99
N ARG A 106 49.78 5.03 21.60
CA ARG A 106 50.00 5.71 20.32
C ARG A 106 50.04 4.76 19.12
N LEU A 107 50.41 3.50 19.33
CA LEU A 107 50.48 2.48 18.27
C LEU A 107 49.09 1.94 17.87
N VAL A 108 48.15 1.89 18.83
CA VAL A 108 46.81 1.30 18.62
C VAL A 108 45.75 2.35 18.21
N ASN A 109 46.06 3.64 18.32
CA ASN A 109 45.20 4.76 17.93
C ASN A 109 45.49 5.33 16.52
N ILE A 110 46.24 4.60 15.69
CA ILE A 110 46.37 4.85 14.23
C ILE A 110 45.41 3.90 13.51
#